data_AF-A0A956NEM0-F1
#
_entry.id   AF-A0A956NEM0-F1
#
_cell.length_a   1.000
_cell.length_b   1.000
_cell.length_c   1.000
_cell.angle_alpha   90.00
_cell.angle_beta   90.00
_cell.angle_gamma   90.00
#
_symmetry.space_group_name_H-M   'P 1'
#
loop_
_entity.id
_entity.type
_entity.pdbx_description
1 polymer ?
#
loop_
_entity_poly.entity_id
_entity_poly.type
_entity_poly.pdbx_seq_one_letter_code
_entity_poly.pdbx_strand_id
1 'polypeptide(L)'
;MRTIRNAASVQSRHTTQTRPQRLAWVMLCLVAVVALPCWTTTAHSTEPHGSRSGGDGAAVAASLLGTEAGVGMVRPPIDASRPLYFFLSPDLDLDPSQLTPSDSLTFRQGEHYIDIGTAPPWLAPEWSKLDYDILLLRAVSLSRSWIEVVVNDHPQRPRTFPRTAWIPRESVQFDTWPEFLLEVFSVEPLDPATNPVRSGPGEAFPEVASSADLTLRVLAVSGSWARVTVVFDYEASDAVTGWIRWRDGDRLVVDYSLLS
;
A
#
# COMPACT_ATOMS: atom_id res chain seq x y z
N MET A 1 44.23 -31.42 53.41
CA MET A 1 43.85 -30.98 52.06
C MET A 1 42.75 -31.90 51.56
N ARG A 2 41.52 -31.39 51.43
CA ARG A 2 40.29 -32.16 51.16
C ARG A 2 40.10 -32.33 49.65
N THR A 3 39.97 -33.57 49.22
CA THR A 3 39.55 -33.98 47.88
C THR A 3 38.04 -34.21 47.91
N ILE A 4 37.28 -33.51 47.06
CA ILE A 4 35.86 -33.77 46.85
C ILE A 4 35.66 -34.05 45.36
N ARG A 5 35.35 -35.31 45.04
CA ARG A 5 34.69 -35.73 43.79
C ARG A 5 33.19 -35.56 44.01
N ASN A 6 32.49 -34.96 43.05
CA ASN A 6 31.05 -35.17 42.90
C ASN A 6 30.74 -35.38 41.42
N ALA A 7 30.30 -36.60 41.11
CA ALA A 7 29.65 -36.97 39.87
C ALA A 7 28.13 -36.96 40.15
N ALA A 8 27.35 -36.27 39.33
CA ALA A 8 25.91 -36.41 39.31
C ALA A 8 25.43 -36.41 37.85
N SER A 9 24.93 -37.57 37.47
CA SER A 9 24.28 -37.88 36.20
C SER A 9 22.96 -37.13 36.06
N VAL A 10 22.76 -36.42 34.95
CA VAL A 10 21.46 -35.88 34.55
C VAL A 10 20.88 -36.78 33.45
N GLN A 11 19.80 -37.48 33.81
CA GLN A 11 19.00 -38.31 32.91
C GLN A 11 18.19 -37.45 31.94
N SER A 12 18.35 -37.72 30.64
CA SER A 12 17.53 -37.24 29.54
C SER A 12 16.11 -37.82 29.60
N ARG A 13 15.09 -36.96 29.63
CA ARG A 13 13.70 -37.35 29.35
C ARG A 13 13.36 -36.96 27.92
N HIS A 14 13.16 -37.97 27.07
CA HIS A 14 12.50 -37.84 25.78
C HIS A 14 11.01 -37.63 26.00
N THR A 15 10.49 -36.48 25.59
CA THR A 15 9.04 -36.25 25.49
C THR A 15 8.68 -36.20 24.02
N THR A 16 8.12 -37.30 23.53
CA THR A 16 7.61 -37.44 22.16
C THR A 16 6.31 -36.67 22.03
N GLN A 17 6.35 -35.49 21.38
CA GLN A 17 5.16 -34.68 21.11
C GLN A 17 4.54 -35.12 19.79
N THR A 18 3.44 -35.85 19.88
CA THR A 18 2.59 -36.28 18.75
C THR A 18 1.79 -35.10 18.20
N ARG A 19 1.97 -34.79 16.91
CA ARG A 19 1.15 -33.83 16.15
C ARG A 19 -0.25 -34.39 15.90
N PRO A 20 -1.34 -33.63 16.08
CA PRO A 20 -2.64 -34.01 15.57
C PRO A 20 -2.72 -33.77 14.05
N GLN A 21 -3.13 -34.82 13.33
CA GLN A 21 -3.46 -34.80 11.91
C GLN A 21 -4.68 -33.90 11.67
N ARG A 22 -4.53 -32.91 10.80
CA ARG A 22 -5.68 -32.13 10.29
C ARG A 22 -6.33 -32.92 9.15
N LEU A 23 -7.58 -33.31 9.40
CA LEU A 23 -8.50 -33.87 8.42
C LEU A 23 -8.67 -32.93 7.23
N ALA A 24 -8.38 -33.46 6.04
CA ALA A 24 -8.70 -32.85 4.76
C ALA A 24 -10.22 -32.88 4.55
N TRP A 25 -10.83 -31.70 4.46
CA TRP A 25 -12.19 -31.55 3.96
C TRP A 25 -12.13 -31.50 2.43
N VAL A 26 -12.52 -32.59 1.79
CA VAL A 26 -12.82 -32.63 0.36
C VAL A 26 -14.21 -32.03 0.19
N MET A 27 -14.29 -30.78 -0.29
CA MET A 27 -15.54 -30.19 -0.75
C MET A 27 -15.83 -30.67 -2.17
N LEU A 28 -16.89 -31.46 -2.28
CA LEU A 28 -17.50 -31.93 -3.52
C LEU A 28 -18.37 -30.79 -4.09
N CYS A 29 -17.87 -30.01 -5.04
CA CYS A 29 -18.70 -29.07 -5.80
C CYS A 29 -19.48 -29.83 -6.88
N LEU A 30 -20.79 -29.95 -6.65
CA LEU A 30 -21.75 -30.50 -7.59
C LEU A 30 -22.00 -29.49 -8.71
N VAL A 31 -21.56 -29.80 -9.92
CA VAL A 31 -21.84 -29.03 -11.13
C VAL A 31 -23.25 -29.37 -11.59
N ALA A 32 -24.19 -28.44 -11.42
CA ALA A 32 -25.50 -28.50 -12.07
C ALA A 32 -25.41 -27.81 -13.44
N VAL A 33 -25.31 -28.63 -14.49
CA VAL A 33 -25.47 -28.21 -15.88
C VAL A 33 -26.97 -28.01 -16.12
N VAL A 34 -27.43 -26.77 -16.16
CA VAL A 34 -28.76 -26.43 -16.68
C VAL A 34 -28.60 -26.01 -18.13
N ALA A 35 -29.00 -26.91 -19.03
CA ALA A 35 -29.13 -26.65 -20.45
C ALA A 35 -30.33 -25.71 -20.68
N LEU A 36 -30.07 -24.55 -21.29
CA LEU A 36 -31.13 -23.69 -21.82
C LEU A 36 -31.24 -23.88 -23.35
N PRO A 37 -32.46 -23.97 -23.90
CA PRO A 37 -32.68 -24.20 -25.32
C PRO A 37 -32.44 -22.94 -26.16
N CYS A 38 -31.69 -23.13 -27.25
CA CYS A 38 -31.56 -22.22 -28.38
C CYS A 38 -32.92 -21.89 -29.00
N TRP A 39 -33.34 -20.62 -28.97
CA TRP A 39 -34.40 -20.10 -29.82
C TRP A 39 -33.79 -19.04 -30.75
N THR A 40 -33.71 -19.40 -32.02
CA THR A 40 -33.42 -18.50 -33.13
C THR A 40 -34.69 -17.75 -33.52
N THR A 41 -34.73 -16.43 -33.35
CA THR A 41 -35.72 -15.56 -33.98
C THR A 41 -35.02 -14.43 -34.70
N THR A 42 -35.09 -14.49 -36.03
CA THR A 42 -34.76 -13.42 -36.96
C THR A 42 -35.91 -12.42 -37.01
N ALA A 43 -35.66 -11.13 -36.75
CA ALA A 43 -36.54 -10.05 -37.22
C ALA A 43 -35.83 -8.68 -37.30
N HIS A 44 -35.74 -8.22 -38.54
CA HIS A 44 -35.83 -6.86 -39.09
C HIS A 44 -35.63 -5.57 -38.27
N SER A 45 -34.83 -4.69 -38.92
CA SER A 45 -34.70 -3.23 -38.84
C SER A 45 -35.88 -2.42 -38.30
N THR A 46 -35.57 -1.43 -37.46
CA THR A 46 -35.86 -0.02 -37.73
C THR A 46 -34.99 0.88 -36.85
N GLU A 47 -34.31 1.86 -37.45
CA GLU A 47 -33.63 2.95 -36.73
C GLU A 47 -34.64 3.83 -35.99
N PRO A 48 -34.23 4.47 -34.89
CA PRO A 48 -34.23 5.93 -34.96
C PRO A 48 -33.00 6.59 -34.32
N HIS A 49 -32.63 7.72 -34.92
CA HIS A 49 -31.73 8.74 -34.40
C HIS A 49 -31.98 9.08 -32.93
N GLY A 50 -30.90 9.09 -32.14
CA GLY A 50 -30.89 9.59 -30.77
C GLY A 50 -29.47 9.81 -30.25
N SER A 51 -29.04 11.07 -30.31
CA SER A 51 -27.97 11.70 -29.53
C SER A 51 -27.50 10.93 -28.27
N ARG A 52 -26.22 10.54 -28.24
CA ARG A 52 -25.45 10.17 -27.03
C ARG A 52 -24.16 11.00 -27.07
N SER A 53 -24.07 12.10 -26.33
CA SER A 53 -23.76 12.15 -24.89
C SER A 53 -22.42 11.48 -24.59
N GLY A 54 -21.36 12.30 -24.55
CA GLY A 54 -20.07 11.93 -24.01
C GLY A 54 -20.22 11.62 -22.52
N GLY A 55 -19.90 10.39 -22.15
CA GLY A 55 -20.10 9.90 -20.79
C GLY A 55 -19.33 8.63 -20.50
N ASP A 56 -18.17 8.42 -21.14
CA ASP A 56 -17.33 7.23 -20.91
C ASP A 56 -16.03 7.54 -20.13
N GLY A 57 -15.76 8.80 -19.76
CA GLY A 57 -14.55 9.17 -19.02
C GLY A 57 -14.57 8.86 -17.52
N ALA A 58 -15.75 8.89 -16.88
CA ALA A 58 -15.84 8.79 -15.42
C ALA A 58 -15.96 7.33 -14.91
N ALA A 59 -16.48 6.41 -15.73
CA ALA A 59 -16.73 5.04 -15.32
C ALA A 59 -15.46 4.16 -15.33
N VAL A 60 -14.45 4.51 -16.14
CA VAL A 60 -13.18 3.77 -16.22
C VAL A 60 -12.26 4.09 -15.02
N ALA A 61 -12.35 5.31 -14.46
CA ALA A 61 -11.55 5.73 -13.31
C ALA A 61 -11.94 5.02 -11.99
N ALA A 62 -13.19 4.58 -11.84
CA ALA A 62 -13.68 4.05 -10.56
C ALA A 62 -13.29 2.59 -10.27
N SER A 63 -12.76 1.83 -11.25
CA SER A 63 -12.50 0.39 -11.12
C SER A 63 -11.03 0.00 -10.87
N LEU A 64 -10.10 0.96 -10.84
CA LEU A 64 -8.66 0.70 -10.76
C LEU A 64 -8.03 1.01 -9.38
N LEU A 65 -8.75 1.73 -8.51
CA LEU A 65 -8.18 2.35 -7.32
C LEU A 65 -7.73 1.39 -6.19
N GLY A 66 -8.12 0.11 -6.24
CA GLY A 66 -7.85 -0.87 -5.17
C GLY A 66 -6.59 -1.70 -5.36
N THR A 67 -5.79 -1.45 -6.39
CA THR A 67 -4.55 -2.22 -6.66
C THR A 67 -3.43 -1.37 -7.28
N GLU A 68 -3.73 -0.15 -7.68
CA GLU A 68 -2.73 0.78 -8.21
C GLU A 68 -1.98 1.46 -7.06
N ALA A 69 -0.66 1.42 -7.14
CA ALA A 69 0.28 2.08 -6.24
C ALA A 69 0.08 3.60 -6.21
N GLY A 70 -0.52 4.18 -7.25
CA GLY A 70 -0.52 5.62 -7.44
C GLY A 70 0.88 6.15 -7.76
N VAL A 71 1.08 7.45 -7.63
CA VAL A 71 2.30 8.16 -8.04
C VAL A 71 3.27 8.44 -6.89
N GLY A 72 2.82 8.29 -5.64
CA GLY A 72 3.64 8.53 -4.47
C GLY A 72 2.80 8.73 -3.21
N MET A 73 3.39 9.43 -2.25
CA MET A 73 2.83 9.66 -0.92
C MET A 73 2.74 11.16 -0.63
N VAL A 74 1.69 11.55 0.08
CA VAL A 74 1.46 12.91 0.55
C VAL A 74 1.55 12.96 2.06
N ARG A 75 2.27 13.96 2.56
CA ARG A 75 2.42 14.32 3.96
C ARG A 75 1.81 15.69 4.20
N PRO A 76 0.57 15.76 4.73
CA PRO A 76 0.04 17.03 5.19
C PRO A 76 0.80 17.51 6.44
N PRO A 77 0.94 18.84 6.62
CA PRO A 77 1.50 19.39 7.84
C PRO A 77 0.57 19.09 9.01
N ILE A 78 1.09 18.45 10.05
CA ILE A 78 0.38 18.22 11.30
C ILE A 78 0.57 19.46 12.17
N ASP A 79 -0.26 20.48 11.91
CA ASP A 79 -0.16 21.80 12.53
C ASP A 79 -1.58 22.34 12.83
N ALA A 80 -1.82 22.73 14.08
CA ALA A 80 -3.12 23.25 14.53
C ALA A 80 -3.56 24.54 13.82
N SER A 81 -2.61 25.29 13.25
CA SER A 81 -2.89 26.54 12.53
C SER A 81 -3.18 26.35 11.04
N ARG A 82 -3.00 25.13 10.51
CA ARG A 82 -3.03 24.85 9.07
C ARG A 82 -4.00 23.71 8.74
N PRO A 83 -5.29 24.02 8.47
CA PRO A 83 -6.22 23.00 7.98
C PRO A 83 -5.77 22.44 6.64
N LEU A 84 -5.96 21.13 6.45
CA LEU A 84 -5.92 20.50 5.14
C LEU A 84 -7.33 20.50 4.55
N TYR A 85 -7.51 21.15 3.42
CA TYR A 85 -8.79 21.25 2.74
C TYR A 85 -8.95 20.19 1.66
N PHE A 86 -10.14 19.57 1.59
CA PHE A 86 -10.49 18.57 0.59
C PHE A 86 -11.54 19.10 -0.39
N PHE A 87 -11.37 18.76 -1.66
CA PHE A 87 -12.24 19.14 -2.76
C PHE A 87 -12.65 17.88 -3.52
N LEU A 88 -13.94 17.56 -3.56
CA LEU A 88 -14.38 16.31 -4.19
C LEU A 88 -14.38 16.38 -5.72
N SER A 89 -14.73 17.55 -6.27
CA SER A 89 -14.77 17.78 -7.73
C SER A 89 -14.41 19.24 -8.06
N PRO A 90 -13.16 19.69 -7.81
CA PRO A 90 -12.73 21.04 -8.15
C PRO A 90 -12.62 21.21 -9.68
N ASP A 91 -12.75 22.46 -10.14
CA ASP A 91 -12.25 22.84 -11.45
C ASP A 91 -10.72 22.93 -11.37
N LEU A 92 -10.01 22.03 -12.05
CA LEU A 92 -8.55 21.89 -11.95
C LEU A 92 -7.79 23.05 -12.62
N ASP A 93 -8.45 23.87 -13.43
CA ASP A 93 -7.87 25.07 -14.04
C ASP A 93 -7.93 26.29 -13.12
N LEU A 94 -8.74 26.23 -12.06
CA LEU A 94 -8.83 27.29 -11.05
C LEU A 94 -7.82 27.08 -9.92
N ASP A 95 -7.39 28.21 -9.35
CA ASP A 95 -6.54 28.20 -8.18
C ASP A 95 -7.35 27.74 -6.94
N PRO A 96 -6.77 26.91 -6.04
CA PRO A 96 -7.47 26.44 -4.86
C PRO A 96 -8.07 27.56 -3.99
N SER A 97 -7.44 28.74 -3.95
CA SER A 97 -7.95 29.90 -3.19
C SER A 97 -9.25 30.48 -3.73
N GLN A 98 -9.64 30.14 -4.96
CA GLN A 98 -10.85 30.61 -5.61
C GLN A 98 -12.05 29.67 -5.39
N LEU A 99 -11.81 28.50 -4.79
CA LEU A 99 -12.82 27.47 -4.58
C LEU A 99 -13.24 27.37 -3.12
N THR A 100 -14.44 26.85 -2.88
CA THR A 100 -14.89 26.51 -1.53
C THR A 100 -14.58 25.04 -1.24
N PRO A 101 -13.89 24.72 -0.14
CA PRO A 101 -13.58 23.34 0.21
C PRO A 101 -14.86 22.57 0.54
N SER A 102 -14.87 21.29 0.18
CA SER A 102 -15.97 20.37 0.51
C SER A 102 -15.93 19.97 1.99
N ASP A 103 -14.73 19.76 2.53
CA ASP A 103 -14.50 19.37 3.91
C ASP A 103 -13.05 19.74 4.32
N SER A 104 -12.69 19.49 5.58
CA SER A 104 -11.35 19.79 6.08
C SER A 104 -10.90 18.82 7.17
N LEU A 105 -9.60 18.55 7.21
CA LEU A 105 -8.91 17.99 8.36
C LEU A 105 -8.22 19.11 9.13
N THR A 106 -8.52 19.24 10.41
CA THR A 106 -7.86 20.17 11.34
C THR A 106 -7.17 19.41 12.45
N PHE A 107 -6.13 20.03 13.01
CA PHE A 107 -5.41 19.52 14.15
C PHE A 107 -5.63 20.42 15.36
N ARG A 108 -5.46 19.86 16.55
CA ARG A 108 -5.47 20.61 17.82
C ARG A 108 -4.26 20.24 18.65
N GLN A 109 -3.66 21.24 19.26
CA GLN A 109 -2.56 21.04 20.20
C GLN A 109 -3.13 20.57 21.55
N GLY A 110 -2.80 19.33 21.93
CA GLY A 110 -2.98 18.83 23.29
C GLY A 110 -1.80 19.20 24.19
N GLU A 111 -1.90 18.83 25.46
CA GLU A 111 -0.85 19.10 26.46
C GLU A 111 0.48 18.41 26.14
N HIS A 112 0.42 17.22 25.51
CA HIS A 112 1.59 16.38 25.22
C HIS A 112 1.64 15.80 23.80
N TYR A 113 0.62 16.03 22.97
CA TYR A 113 0.52 15.47 21.62
C TYR A 113 -0.39 16.34 20.75
N ILE A 114 -0.29 16.17 19.43
CA ILE A 114 -1.24 16.73 18.47
C ILE A 114 -2.34 15.70 18.21
N ASP A 115 -3.59 16.16 18.18
CA ASP A 115 -4.76 15.32 17.91
C ASP A 115 -5.57 15.90 16.74
N ILE A 116 -6.46 15.09 16.18
CA ILE A 116 -7.44 15.55 15.20
C ILE A 116 -8.44 16.47 15.91
N GLY A 117 -8.56 17.71 15.41
CA GLY A 117 -9.61 18.63 15.83
C GLY A 117 -10.94 18.30 15.14
N THR A 118 -10.90 18.14 13.83
CA THR A 118 -12.03 17.77 12.97
C THR A 118 -11.50 16.96 11.80
N ALA A 119 -12.20 15.90 11.42
CA ALA A 119 -11.92 15.14 10.21
C ALA A 119 -13.22 14.76 9.50
N PRO A 120 -13.21 14.67 8.16
CA PRO A 120 -14.33 14.12 7.44
C PRO A 120 -14.63 12.69 7.91
N PRO A 121 -15.90 12.29 8.11
CA PRO A 121 -16.25 10.94 8.60
C PRO A 121 -15.86 9.81 7.62
N TRP A 122 -15.56 10.18 6.38
CA TRP A 122 -15.11 9.32 5.31
C TRP A 122 -13.60 9.21 5.19
N LEU A 123 -12.82 10.02 5.91
CA LEU A 123 -11.36 10.00 5.85
C LEU A 123 -10.81 8.72 6.52
N ALA A 124 -10.09 7.95 5.73
CA ALA A 124 -9.34 6.76 6.10
C ALA A 124 -7.98 6.82 5.37
N PRO A 125 -6.98 7.47 5.98
CA PRO A 125 -5.65 7.63 5.37
C PRO A 125 -4.93 6.30 5.22
N GLU A 126 -3.89 6.26 4.39
CA GLU A 126 -3.03 5.08 4.22
C GLU A 126 -2.32 4.75 5.54
N TRP A 127 -1.81 5.77 6.23
CA TRP A 127 -1.23 5.67 7.58
C TRP A 127 -1.70 6.80 8.48
N SER A 128 -1.97 6.49 9.75
CA SER A 128 -2.29 7.46 10.79
C SER A 128 -1.74 7.01 12.14
N LYS A 129 -0.59 7.59 12.52
CA LYS A 129 0.04 7.47 13.84
C LYS A 129 0.48 8.86 14.30
N LEU A 130 -0.48 9.65 14.78
CA LEU A 130 -0.26 11.06 15.15
C LEU A 130 0.64 11.23 16.38
N ASP A 131 0.74 10.20 17.21
CA ASP A 131 1.71 10.09 18.30
C ASP A 131 3.17 10.00 17.82
N TYR A 132 3.37 9.74 16.51
CA TYR A 132 4.65 9.75 15.82
C TYR A 132 4.72 10.86 14.76
N ASP A 133 3.77 11.80 14.74
CA ASP A 133 3.62 12.82 13.68
C ASP A 133 3.52 12.22 12.27
N ILE A 134 2.90 11.03 12.14
CA ILE A 134 2.71 10.35 10.86
C ILE A 134 1.24 10.43 10.44
N LEU A 135 0.99 11.08 9.32
CA LEU A 135 -0.24 11.00 8.55
C LEU A 135 0.13 10.94 7.07
N LEU A 136 -0.26 9.86 6.37
CA LEU A 136 0.07 9.67 4.96
C LEU A 136 -1.18 9.40 4.12
N LEU A 137 -1.23 10.04 2.96
CA LEU A 137 -2.25 9.80 1.94
C LEU A 137 -1.55 9.34 0.66
N ARG A 138 -2.09 8.29 0.02
CA ARG A 138 -1.57 7.81 -1.26
C ARG A 138 -1.99 8.76 -2.37
N ALA A 139 -1.04 9.30 -3.14
CA ALA A 139 -1.33 10.14 -4.29
C ALA A 139 -1.68 9.29 -5.51
N VAL A 140 -2.78 9.60 -6.18
CA VAL A 140 -3.24 8.91 -7.39
C VAL A 140 -2.79 9.66 -8.63
N SER A 141 -2.99 10.98 -8.65
CA SER A 141 -2.71 11.81 -9.81
C SER A 141 -2.25 13.22 -9.40
N LEU A 142 -1.58 13.91 -10.33
CA LEU A 142 -1.07 15.26 -10.14
C LEU A 142 -1.63 16.18 -11.22
N SER A 143 -2.02 17.38 -10.81
CA SER A 143 -2.24 18.53 -11.69
C SER A 143 -1.24 19.64 -11.33
N ARG A 144 -1.38 20.80 -11.98
CA ARG A 144 -0.55 21.98 -11.73
C ARG A 144 -0.62 22.42 -10.27
N SER A 145 -1.84 22.62 -9.74
CA SER A 145 -2.09 23.14 -8.38
C SER A 145 -2.73 22.11 -7.46
N TRP A 146 -2.96 20.89 -7.96
CA TRP A 146 -3.76 19.88 -7.25
C TRP A 146 -3.04 18.54 -7.17
N ILE A 147 -3.27 17.83 -6.08
CA ILE A 147 -2.95 16.41 -5.93
C ILE A 147 -4.25 15.67 -5.65
N GLU A 148 -4.53 14.62 -6.42
CA GLU A 148 -5.59 13.69 -6.09
C GLU A 148 -5.03 12.64 -5.16
N VAL A 149 -5.71 12.43 -4.03
CA VAL A 149 -5.29 11.46 -3.02
C VAL A 149 -6.39 10.46 -2.74
N VAL A 150 -6.00 9.23 -2.42
CA VAL A 150 -6.89 8.25 -1.83
C VAL A 150 -7.24 8.69 -0.41
N VAL A 151 -8.53 8.86 -0.15
CA VAL A 151 -9.04 9.23 1.17
C VAL A 151 -9.80 8.09 1.82
N ASN A 152 -10.15 7.04 1.07
CA ASN A 152 -10.75 5.82 1.60
C ASN A 152 -10.66 4.68 0.56
N ASP A 153 -9.91 3.63 0.88
CA ASP A 153 -9.82 2.41 0.07
C ASP A 153 -10.28 1.16 0.83
N HIS A 154 -11.05 1.36 1.91
CA HIS A 154 -11.47 0.23 2.74
C HIS A 154 -12.51 -0.62 1.98
N PRO A 155 -12.25 -1.91 1.71
CA PRO A 155 -13.10 -2.73 0.83
C PRO A 155 -14.52 -2.96 1.40
N GLN A 156 -14.68 -2.82 2.72
CA GLN A 156 -15.95 -3.01 3.42
C GLN A 156 -16.72 -1.70 3.68
N ARG A 157 -16.17 -0.53 3.32
CA ARG A 157 -16.90 0.75 3.45
C ARG A 157 -17.90 0.88 2.28
N PRO A 158 -19.12 1.39 2.52
CA PRO A 158 -20.12 1.60 1.48
C PRO A 158 -19.59 2.48 0.32
N ARG A 159 -20.00 2.18 -0.92
CA ARG A 159 -19.68 2.98 -2.12
C ARG A 159 -20.22 4.42 -2.11
N THR A 160 -20.95 4.81 -1.06
CA THR A 160 -21.46 6.17 -0.88
C THR A 160 -20.41 7.16 -0.40
N PHE A 161 -19.23 6.68 0.02
CA PHE A 161 -18.14 7.56 0.43
C PHE A 161 -17.18 7.85 -0.74
N PRO A 162 -16.59 9.05 -0.79
CA PRO A 162 -15.55 9.35 -1.76
C PRO A 162 -14.37 8.40 -1.56
N ARG A 163 -13.83 7.89 -2.66
CA ARG A 163 -12.59 7.09 -2.66
C ARG A 163 -11.36 7.97 -2.77
N THR A 164 -11.47 9.04 -3.55
CA THR A 164 -10.44 10.05 -3.74
C THR A 164 -10.99 11.44 -3.42
N ALA A 165 -10.08 12.35 -3.13
CA ALA A 165 -10.35 13.78 -3.05
C ALA A 165 -9.14 14.54 -3.57
N TRP A 166 -9.35 15.76 -4.01
CA TRP A 166 -8.29 16.68 -4.39
C TRP A 166 -7.90 17.56 -3.22
N ILE A 167 -6.61 17.82 -3.11
CA ILE A 167 -6.02 18.74 -2.14
C ILE A 167 -5.11 19.74 -2.86
N PRO A 168 -4.93 20.96 -2.34
CA PRO A 168 -4.00 21.93 -2.89
C PRO A 168 -2.56 21.41 -2.77
N ARG A 169 -1.80 21.42 -3.86
CA ARG A 169 -0.45 20.84 -3.90
C ARG A 169 0.51 21.55 -2.94
N GLU A 170 0.41 22.86 -2.84
CA GLU A 170 1.20 23.73 -1.99
C GLU A 170 0.89 23.59 -0.49
N SER A 171 -0.23 22.94 -0.16
CA SER A 171 -0.64 22.74 1.24
C SER A 171 0.07 21.55 1.91
N VAL A 172 0.78 20.71 1.13
CA VAL A 172 1.35 19.44 1.58
C VAL A 172 2.76 19.21 1.04
N GLN A 173 3.49 18.30 1.67
CA GLN A 173 4.67 17.68 1.05
C GLN A 173 4.22 16.49 0.20
N PHE A 174 4.81 16.33 -0.97
CA PHE A 174 4.59 15.21 -1.86
C PHE A 174 5.93 14.57 -2.19
N ASP A 175 6.00 13.26 -2.02
CA ASP A 175 7.17 12.45 -2.32
C ASP A 175 6.74 11.37 -3.31
N THR A 176 7.45 11.28 -4.43
CA THR A 176 7.27 10.17 -5.38
C THR A 176 7.62 8.85 -4.69
N TRP A 177 7.14 7.72 -5.21
CA TRP A 177 7.51 6.40 -4.66
C TRP A 177 9.02 6.20 -4.47
N PRO A 178 9.90 6.54 -5.45
CA PRO A 178 11.35 6.49 -5.24
C PRO A 178 11.86 7.30 -4.05
N GLU A 179 11.37 8.54 -3.88
CA GLU A 179 11.75 9.43 -2.78
C GLU A 179 11.26 8.86 -1.44
N PHE A 180 9.98 8.46 -1.38
CA PHE A 180 9.38 7.87 -0.20
C PHE A 180 10.10 6.59 0.25
N LEU A 181 10.39 5.67 -0.68
CA LEU A 181 11.07 4.41 -0.36
C LEU A 181 12.51 4.60 0.13
N LEU A 182 13.16 5.73 -0.17
CA LEU A 182 14.48 6.05 0.38
C LEU A 182 14.41 6.51 1.84
N GLU A 183 13.24 6.91 2.32
CA GLU A 183 13.03 7.44 3.67
C GLU A 183 12.40 6.44 4.65
N VAL A 184 11.72 5.40 4.13
CA VAL A 184 11.14 4.35 4.99
C VAL A 184 12.24 3.60 5.75
N PHE A 185 11.89 3.04 6.91
CA PHE A 185 12.83 2.29 7.74
C PHE A 185 13.31 1.02 7.02
N SER A 186 12.37 0.28 6.44
CA SER A 186 12.64 -0.95 5.70
C SER A 186 11.63 -1.21 4.60
N VAL A 187 12.01 -2.09 3.68
CA VAL A 187 11.17 -2.69 2.65
C VAL A 187 11.32 -4.20 2.69
N GLU A 188 10.27 -4.91 2.31
CA GLU A 188 10.23 -6.38 2.26
C GLU A 188 9.54 -6.83 0.97
N PRO A 189 10.07 -7.80 0.23
CA PRO A 189 9.36 -8.33 -0.93
C PRO A 189 8.04 -8.97 -0.51
N LEU A 190 6.93 -8.65 -1.19
CA LEU A 190 5.64 -9.29 -0.91
C LEU A 190 5.67 -10.81 -1.14
N ASP A 191 6.50 -11.25 -2.09
CA ASP A 191 6.80 -12.66 -2.34
C ASP A 191 8.31 -12.82 -2.62
N PRO A 192 9.10 -13.19 -1.60
CA PRO A 192 10.55 -13.40 -1.74
C PRO A 192 10.92 -14.49 -2.74
N ALA A 193 10.04 -15.47 -2.98
CA ALA A 193 10.31 -16.55 -3.93
C ALA A 193 10.31 -16.06 -5.39
N THR A 194 9.50 -15.04 -5.69
CA THR A 194 9.41 -14.45 -7.04
C THR A 194 10.12 -13.10 -7.17
N ASN A 195 10.44 -12.45 -6.05
CA ASN A 195 11.17 -11.19 -5.99
C ASN A 195 12.40 -11.26 -5.05
N PRO A 196 13.39 -12.12 -5.35
CA PRO A 196 14.59 -12.25 -4.53
C PRO A 196 15.54 -11.07 -4.71
N VAL A 197 16.51 -10.93 -3.80
CA VAL A 197 17.59 -9.95 -3.92
C VAL A 197 18.59 -10.44 -4.96
N ARG A 198 18.88 -9.59 -5.96
CA ARG A 198 19.76 -9.89 -7.09
C ARG A 198 21.02 -9.05 -7.09
N SER A 199 22.06 -9.53 -7.74
CA SER A 199 23.33 -8.81 -7.90
C SER A 199 23.22 -7.54 -8.77
N GLY A 200 22.16 -7.41 -9.57
CA GLY A 200 21.92 -6.26 -10.45
C GLY A 200 20.43 -6.03 -10.74
N PRO A 201 20.08 -4.88 -11.33
CA PRO A 201 18.69 -4.51 -11.61
C PRO A 201 18.16 -5.26 -12.84
N GLY A 202 17.53 -6.41 -12.62
CA GLY A 202 16.93 -7.20 -13.69
C GLY A 202 16.81 -8.68 -13.35
N GLU A 203 15.87 -9.36 -13.99
CA GLU A 203 15.62 -10.79 -13.75
C GLU A 203 16.76 -11.70 -14.24
N ALA A 204 17.57 -11.23 -15.19
CA ALA A 204 18.73 -11.95 -15.70
C ALA A 204 19.92 -12.00 -14.72
N PHE A 205 19.92 -11.15 -13.68
CA PHE A 205 21.02 -11.11 -12.71
C PHE A 205 20.89 -12.24 -11.68
N PRO A 206 22.01 -12.88 -11.29
CA PRO A 206 22.02 -13.90 -10.25
C PRO A 206 21.41 -13.41 -8.94
N GLU A 207 20.68 -14.31 -8.28
CA GLU A 207 20.23 -14.16 -6.91
C GLU A 207 21.43 -14.15 -5.95
N VAL A 208 21.38 -13.25 -4.97
CA VAL A 208 22.37 -13.15 -3.89
C VAL A 208 21.74 -13.41 -2.51
N ALA A 209 20.42 -13.26 -2.39
CA ALA A 209 19.66 -13.69 -1.21
C ALA A 209 18.18 -13.90 -1.56
N SER A 210 17.56 -14.92 -0.97
CA SER A 210 16.12 -15.13 -0.97
C SER A 210 15.71 -15.72 0.38
N SER A 211 15.02 -14.92 1.18
CA SER A 211 14.40 -15.35 2.44
C SER A 211 13.22 -14.44 2.74
N ALA A 212 12.21 -15.00 3.40
CA ALA A 212 11.06 -14.25 3.89
C ALA A 212 11.40 -13.34 5.08
N ASP A 213 12.53 -13.57 5.74
CA ASP A 213 12.93 -12.82 6.94
C ASP A 213 13.90 -11.67 6.61
N LEU A 214 14.01 -11.26 5.34
CA LEU A 214 14.91 -10.19 4.93
C LEU A 214 14.28 -8.81 5.18
N THR A 215 14.70 -8.16 6.25
CA THR A 215 14.47 -6.71 6.41
C THR A 215 15.52 -5.93 5.63
N LEU A 216 15.08 -5.17 4.63
CA LEU A 216 15.96 -4.49 3.69
C LEU A 216 15.87 -2.98 3.82
N ARG A 217 17.00 -2.28 3.76
CA ARG A 217 17.05 -0.81 3.65
C ARG A 217 17.34 -0.42 2.22
N VAL A 218 16.55 0.52 1.69
CA VAL A 218 16.76 1.07 0.34
C VAL A 218 17.94 2.04 0.35
N LEU A 219 18.83 1.87 -0.62
CA LEU A 219 20.03 2.69 -0.82
C LEU A 219 19.94 3.55 -2.08
N ALA A 220 19.22 3.08 -3.11
CA ALA A 220 19.00 3.78 -4.36
C ALA A 220 17.77 3.21 -5.08
N VAL A 221 17.12 4.01 -5.93
CA VAL A 221 16.02 3.56 -6.79
C VAL A 221 16.34 3.90 -8.25
N SER A 222 16.13 2.94 -9.15
CA SER A 222 16.35 3.09 -10.59
C SER A 222 15.29 2.33 -11.37
N GLY A 223 14.41 3.06 -12.05
CA GLY A 223 13.26 2.47 -12.74
C GLY A 223 12.41 1.66 -11.76
N SER A 224 12.16 0.39 -12.07
CA SER A 224 11.38 -0.51 -11.21
C SER A 224 12.19 -1.27 -10.16
N TRP A 225 13.48 -0.94 -10.01
CA TRP A 225 14.41 -1.66 -9.13
C TRP A 225 14.95 -0.75 -8.02
N ALA A 226 15.06 -1.31 -6.83
CA ALA A 226 15.60 -0.65 -5.64
C ALA A 226 16.86 -1.40 -5.21
N ARG A 227 17.97 -0.67 -5.09
CA ARG A 227 19.19 -1.19 -4.49
C ARG A 227 19.00 -1.22 -2.99
N VAL A 228 19.34 -2.34 -2.35
CA VAL A 228 19.06 -2.59 -0.94
C VAL A 228 20.24 -3.22 -0.23
N THR A 229 20.25 -3.09 1.10
CA THR A 229 21.12 -3.85 2.01
C THR A 229 20.30 -4.50 3.11
N VAL A 230 20.73 -5.67 3.60
CA VAL A 230 20.10 -6.33 4.76
C VAL A 230 20.40 -5.53 6.04
N VAL A 231 19.39 -5.33 6.88
CA VAL A 231 19.47 -4.47 8.09
C VAL A 231 19.70 -5.29 9.37
N PHE A 232 19.41 -6.59 9.37
CA PHE A 232 19.55 -7.43 10.57
C PHE A 232 20.06 -8.83 10.23
N ASP A 233 21.37 -9.02 10.40
CA ASP A 233 21.90 -10.31 10.78
C ASP A 233 23.04 -10.04 11.76
N TYR A 234 22.78 -10.24 13.06
CA TYR A 234 23.78 -10.04 14.11
C TYR A 234 24.94 -11.06 14.00
N GLU A 235 24.82 -12.07 13.14
CA GLU A 235 25.82 -13.11 12.92
C GLU A 235 26.50 -13.05 11.55
N ALA A 236 25.97 -12.30 10.56
CA ALA A 236 26.62 -12.16 9.26
C ALA A 236 27.61 -10.98 9.21
N SER A 237 28.88 -11.31 9.10
CA SER A 237 29.98 -10.34 8.93
C SER A 237 29.98 -9.61 7.59
N ASP A 238 29.11 -10.00 6.65
CA ASP A 238 29.04 -9.41 5.31
C ASP A 238 27.62 -8.93 5.01
N ALA A 239 27.40 -7.62 5.08
CA ALA A 239 26.14 -7.02 4.67
C ALA A 239 25.89 -7.29 3.19
N VAL A 240 24.91 -8.15 2.89
CA VAL A 240 24.52 -8.45 1.51
C VAL A 240 23.84 -7.22 0.92
N THR A 241 24.45 -6.66 -0.13
CA THR A 241 23.87 -5.60 -0.95
C THR A 241 23.42 -6.19 -2.28
N GLY A 242 22.24 -5.79 -2.74
CA GLY A 242 21.73 -6.19 -4.04
C GLY A 242 20.58 -5.33 -4.51
N TRP A 243 19.73 -5.87 -5.37
CA TRP A 243 18.61 -5.19 -6.00
C TRP A 243 17.35 -6.04 -5.88
N ILE A 244 16.24 -5.41 -5.50
CA ILE A 244 14.90 -6.00 -5.54
C ILE A 244 14.03 -5.19 -6.51
N ARG A 245 12.98 -5.82 -7.06
CA ARG A 245 11.95 -5.09 -7.78
C ARG A 245 11.05 -4.43 -6.73
N TRP A 246 10.78 -3.13 -6.83
CA TRP A 246 9.85 -2.45 -5.92
C TRP A 246 8.47 -2.22 -6.55
N ARG A 247 8.41 -2.17 -7.88
CA ARG A 247 7.15 -2.11 -8.64
C ARG A 247 7.10 -3.03 -9.85
N ASP A 248 5.91 -3.47 -10.19
CA ASP A 248 5.58 -4.14 -11.44
C ASP A 248 4.37 -3.47 -12.08
N GLY A 249 4.59 -2.79 -13.22
CA GLY A 249 3.63 -1.85 -13.78
C GLY A 249 3.19 -0.80 -12.75
N ASP A 250 1.89 -0.74 -12.48
CA ASP A 250 1.27 0.17 -11.53
C ASP A 250 1.11 -0.44 -10.13
N ARG A 251 1.74 -1.58 -9.84
CA ARG A 251 1.61 -2.27 -8.54
C ARG A 251 2.92 -2.21 -7.76
N LEU A 252 2.83 -1.96 -6.47
CA LEU A 252 3.95 -2.24 -5.56
C LEU A 252 4.09 -3.74 -5.39
N VAL A 253 5.33 -4.22 -5.43
CA VAL A 253 5.68 -5.63 -5.18
C VAL A 253 6.57 -5.78 -3.94
N VAL A 254 6.59 -4.73 -3.12
CA VAL A 254 7.21 -4.66 -1.80
C VAL A 254 6.19 -4.12 -0.81
N ASP A 255 6.30 -4.56 0.43
CA ASP A 255 5.77 -3.87 1.60
C ASP A 255 6.84 -2.91 2.15
N TYR A 256 6.42 -1.97 3.00
CA TYR A 256 7.30 -1.00 3.63
C TYR A 256 6.94 -0.78 5.10
N SER A 257 7.95 -0.54 5.92
CA SER A 257 7.75 -0.12 7.31
C SER A 257 8.29 1.29 7.53
N LEU A 258 7.47 2.13 8.17
CA LEU A 258 7.85 3.48 8.59
C LEU A 258 8.60 3.49 9.93
N LEU A 259 8.42 2.44 10.72
CA LEU A 259 8.90 2.34 12.10
C LEU A 259 9.65 1.01 12.29
N SER A 260 10.62 0.99 13.21
CA SER A 260 11.38 -0.23 13.55
C SER A 260 10.59 -1.18 14.43
#